data_AF-A0A6J6XX37-F1
#
_entry.id   AF-A0A6J6XX37-F1
#
_cell.length_a   1.000
_cell.length_b   1.000
_cell.length_c   1.000
_cell.angle_alpha   90.00
_cell.angle_beta   90.00
_cell.angle_gamma   90.00
#
_symmetry.space_group_name_H-M   'P 1'
#
loop_
_entity.id
_entity.type
_entity.pdbx_description
1 polymer ?
#
loop_
_entity_poly.entity_id
_entity_poly.type
_entity_poly.pdbx_seq_one_letter_code
_entity_poly.pdbx_strand_id
1 'polypeptide(L)'
;MAAALGGTVVRAPEPEVGWHDDVVSTLGDVIAPGPWMQWHYDVFTVPPGAEALAQSARAPQAFRLGHSFATQFHPEANDSIIARWSSGKGGDELRAQGIAVADLRIETARNVLTSRPNASRLVDWYVEHVVGS
;
A
#
# COMPACT_ATOMS: atom_id res chain seq x y z
N MET A 1 7.35 -7.30 7.23
CA MET A 1 6.82 -7.13 8.60
C MET A 1 5.88 -8.26 9.01
N ALA A 2 4.81 -8.55 8.25
CA ALA A 2 3.88 -9.65 8.58
C ALA A 2 4.57 -10.99 8.85
N ALA A 3 5.45 -11.47 7.96
CA ALA A 3 6.21 -12.72 8.16
C ALA A 3 7.09 -12.74 9.43
N ALA A 4 7.62 -11.58 9.83
CA ALA A 4 8.47 -11.47 11.03
C ALA A 4 7.65 -11.42 12.33
N LEU A 5 6.35 -11.12 12.24
CA LEU A 5 5.43 -10.98 13.38
C LEU A 5 4.41 -12.14 13.47
N GLY A 6 4.68 -13.26 12.80
CA GLY A 6 3.81 -14.46 12.83
C GLY A 6 2.66 -14.45 11.82
N GLY A 7 2.59 -13.47 10.92
CA GLY A 7 1.77 -13.56 9.71
C GLY A 7 2.45 -14.42 8.64
N THR A 8 1.71 -14.74 7.57
CA THR A 8 2.28 -15.41 6.38
C THR A 8 2.27 -14.46 5.20
N VAL A 9 3.16 -14.67 4.24
CA VAL A 9 3.14 -14.01 2.94
C VAL A 9 2.93 -15.12 1.91
N VAL A 10 1.85 -15.02 1.15
CA VAL A 10 1.48 -16.02 0.13
C VAL A 10 1.26 -15.34 -1.21
N ARG A 11 1.45 -16.09 -2.29
CA ARG A 11 1.20 -15.56 -3.63
C ARG A 11 -0.25 -15.11 -3.74
N ALA A 12 -0.46 -13.88 -4.20
CA ALA A 12 -1.79 -13.36 -4.45
C ALA A 12 -2.46 -14.15 -5.59
N PRO A 13 -3.76 -14.51 -5.48
CA PRO A 13 -4.51 -15.04 -6.61
C PRO A 13 -4.50 -14.06 -7.79
N GLU A 14 -4.58 -12.76 -7.48
CA GLU A 14 -4.48 -11.65 -8.42
C GLU A 14 -3.57 -10.57 -7.81
N PRO A 15 -2.51 -10.13 -8.52
CA PRO A 15 -1.63 -9.07 -8.03
C PRO A 15 -2.33 -7.70 -8.10
N GLU A 16 -1.93 -6.77 -7.23
CA GLU A 16 -2.36 -5.37 -7.34
C GLU A 16 -1.13 -4.54 -7.74
N VAL A 17 -1.17 -3.98 -8.95
CA VAL A 17 -0.09 -3.18 -9.52
C VAL A 17 -0.69 -1.95 -10.20
N GLY A 18 -0.32 -0.76 -9.74
CA GLY A 18 -0.88 0.51 -10.19
C GLY A 18 -1.60 1.27 -9.09
N TRP A 19 -2.35 2.30 -9.45
CA TRP A 19 -3.13 3.09 -8.49
C TRP A 19 -4.53 2.52 -8.31
N HIS A 20 -4.94 2.37 -7.05
CA HIS A 20 -6.24 1.81 -6.67
C HIS A 20 -6.96 2.71 -5.66
N ASP A 21 -8.29 2.77 -5.75
CA ASP A 21 -9.17 3.63 -4.94
C ASP A 21 -10.29 2.83 -4.22
N ASP A 22 -10.09 1.53 -4.03
CA ASP A 22 -11.03 0.57 -3.46
C ASP A 22 -10.68 0.11 -2.03
N VAL A 23 -9.81 0.84 -1.32
CA VAL A 23 -9.46 0.50 0.07
C VAL A 23 -10.63 0.81 1.01
N VAL A 24 -11.02 -0.17 1.81
CA VAL A 24 -12.03 -0.03 2.86
C VAL A 24 -11.34 -0.05 4.21
N SER A 25 -11.56 0.99 5.01
CA SER A 25 -10.85 1.25 6.26
C SER A 25 -11.80 1.28 7.47
N THR A 26 -11.36 0.72 8.58
CA THR A 26 -12.03 0.87 9.89
C THR A 26 -11.70 2.20 10.57
N LEU A 27 -10.69 2.92 10.08
CA LEU A 27 -10.24 4.23 10.59
C LEU A 27 -10.83 5.42 9.81
N GLY A 28 -11.78 5.17 8.91
CA GLY A 28 -12.35 6.20 8.04
C GLY A 28 -11.27 6.91 7.23
N ASP A 29 -11.35 8.25 7.18
CA ASP A 29 -10.48 9.12 6.37
C ASP A 29 -9.01 9.15 6.76
N VAL A 30 -8.62 8.52 7.88
CA VAL A 30 -7.20 8.31 8.23
C VAL A 30 -6.52 7.41 7.19
N ILE A 31 -7.22 6.33 6.80
CA ILE A 31 -6.87 5.52 5.63
C ILE A 31 -8.00 5.70 4.63
N ALA A 32 -7.95 6.80 3.88
CA ALA A 32 -8.93 7.08 2.83
C ALA A 32 -8.97 5.94 1.78
N PRO A 33 -10.05 5.81 0.99
CA PRO A 33 -10.16 4.75 -0.01
C PRO A 33 -9.06 4.73 -1.08
N GLY A 34 -8.46 5.89 -1.35
CA GLY A 34 -7.33 6.06 -2.25
C GLY A 34 -7.32 7.44 -2.90
N PRO A 35 -6.62 7.60 -4.03
CA PRO A 35 -5.83 6.58 -4.71
C PRO A 35 -4.54 6.22 -3.93
N TRP A 36 -4.23 4.93 -3.85
CA TRP A 36 -2.99 4.39 -3.29
C TRP A 36 -2.22 3.59 -4.34
N MET A 37 -0.90 3.74 -4.37
CA MET A 37 -0.05 2.93 -5.23
C MET A 37 0.08 1.52 -4.64
N GLN A 38 -0.31 0.52 -5.41
CA GLN A 38 -0.06 -0.89 -5.14
C GLN A 38 1.04 -1.38 -6.06
N TRP A 39 1.95 -2.18 -5.51
CA TRP A 39 2.91 -2.92 -6.31
C TRP A 39 3.30 -4.20 -5.58
N HIS A 40 2.35 -5.12 -5.49
CA HIS A 40 2.57 -6.39 -4.81
C HIS A 40 1.97 -7.55 -5.58
N TYR A 41 2.70 -8.65 -5.55
CA TYR A 41 2.28 -9.92 -6.10
C TYR A 41 2.01 -10.98 -5.05
N ASP A 42 2.38 -10.68 -3.82
CA ASP A 42 2.11 -11.50 -2.66
C ASP A 42 1.20 -10.70 -1.73
N VAL A 43 0.42 -11.40 -0.93
CA VAL A 43 -0.46 -10.83 0.08
C VAL A 43 -0.05 -11.37 1.44
N PHE A 44 -0.10 -10.51 2.46
CA PHE A 44 0.05 -10.99 3.82
C PHE A 44 -1.29 -11.45 4.40
N THR A 45 -1.21 -12.36 5.36
CA THR A 45 -2.32 -12.58 6.32
C THR A 45 -2.11 -11.71 7.54
N VAL A 46 -3.20 -11.13 8.07
CA VAL A 46 -3.15 -10.37 9.33
C VAL A 46 -2.65 -11.32 10.45
N PRO A 47 -1.56 -10.99 11.17
CA PRO A 47 -1.06 -11.85 12.23
C PRO A 47 -2.08 -12.04 13.36
N PRO A 48 -2.10 -13.19 14.05
CA PRO A 48 -2.90 -13.35 15.27
C PRO A 48 -2.59 -12.24 16.29
N GLY A 49 -3.63 -11.63 16.85
CA GLY A 49 -3.50 -10.53 17.81
C GLY A 49 -3.25 -9.16 17.18
N ALA A 50 -3.10 -9.07 15.86
CA ALA A 50 -3.09 -7.79 15.15
C ALA A 50 -4.51 -7.30 14.86
N GLU A 51 -4.69 -5.99 14.91
CA GLU A 51 -5.90 -5.31 14.51
C GLU A 51 -5.86 -5.06 12.99
N ALA A 52 -6.84 -5.59 12.25
CA ALA A 52 -7.01 -5.28 10.83
C ALA A 52 -7.61 -3.88 10.68
N LEU A 53 -6.95 -3.02 9.91
CA LEU A 53 -7.31 -1.61 9.77
C LEU A 53 -7.86 -1.27 8.39
N ALA A 54 -7.41 -1.98 7.35
CA ALA A 54 -7.89 -1.77 6.00
C ALA A 54 -7.82 -3.04 5.15
N GLN A 55 -8.68 -3.14 4.14
CA GLN A 55 -8.73 -4.23 3.16
C GLN A 55 -9.22 -3.73 1.80
N SER A 56 -8.87 -4.43 0.72
CA SER A 56 -9.52 -4.33 -0.60
C SER A 56 -10.31 -5.62 -0.85
N ALA A 57 -10.96 -5.73 -2.01
CA ALA A 57 -11.55 -7.00 -2.44
C ALA A 57 -10.51 -8.13 -2.62
N ARG A 58 -9.22 -7.77 -2.77
CA ARG A 58 -8.13 -8.67 -3.17
C ARG A 58 -7.21 -9.04 -2.01
N ALA A 59 -6.97 -8.12 -1.06
CA ALA A 59 -6.02 -8.34 0.02
C ALA A 59 -6.30 -7.51 1.27
N PRO A 60 -5.84 -7.96 2.46
CA PRO A 60 -5.62 -7.05 3.58
C PRO A 60 -4.66 -5.92 3.20
N GLN A 61 -5.02 -4.69 3.57
CA GLN A 61 -4.30 -3.48 3.15
C GLN A 61 -3.53 -2.81 4.29
N ALA A 62 -4.00 -2.96 5.54
CA ALA A 62 -3.26 -2.45 6.69
C ALA A 62 -3.60 -3.20 7.97
N PHE A 63 -2.64 -3.29 8.89
CA PHE A 63 -2.85 -3.78 10.25
C PHE A 63 -1.96 -3.07 11.27
N ARG A 64 -2.37 -3.12 12.54
CA ARG A 64 -1.58 -2.69 13.70
C ARG A 64 -1.32 -3.86 14.64
N LEU A 65 -0.12 -3.92 15.21
CA LEU A 65 0.23 -4.83 16.29
C LEU A 65 1.12 -4.11 17.31
N GLY A 66 0.57 -3.78 18.48
CA GLY A 66 1.24 -2.93 19.46
C GLY A 66 1.55 -1.55 18.88
N HIS A 67 2.83 -1.19 18.83
CA HIS A 67 3.32 0.05 18.21
C HIS A 67 3.72 -0.12 16.74
N SER A 68 3.56 -1.32 16.17
CA SER A 68 3.85 -1.56 14.75
C SER A 68 2.62 -1.31 13.91
N PHE A 69 2.78 -0.57 12.81
CA PHE A 69 1.76 -0.35 11.79
C PHE A 69 2.30 -0.76 10.43
N ALA A 70 1.55 -1.58 9.69
CA ALA A 70 1.94 -2.09 8.38
C ALA A 70 0.89 -1.73 7.33
N THR A 71 1.35 -1.39 6.12
CA THR A 71 0.51 -1.23 4.92
C THR A 71 0.96 -2.21 3.83
N GLN A 72 0.01 -2.64 3.01
CA GLN A 72 0.28 -3.35 1.75
C GLN A 72 0.53 -2.35 0.61
N PHE A 73 -0.23 -1.26 0.62
CA PHE A 73 -0.05 -0.13 -0.29
C PHE A 73 1.17 0.74 0.08
N HIS A 74 1.58 1.55 -0.88
CA HIS A 74 2.74 2.44 -0.80
C HIS A 74 2.35 3.92 -0.66
N PRO A 75 2.12 4.41 0.57
CA PRO A 75 1.82 5.83 0.80
C PRO A 75 2.98 6.76 0.43
N GLU A 76 4.20 6.24 0.36
CA GLU A 76 5.42 6.99 0.00
C GLU A 76 5.55 7.25 -1.51
N ALA A 77 4.79 6.52 -2.34
CA ALA A 77 4.98 6.47 -3.78
C ALA A 77 4.94 7.87 -4.43
N ASN A 78 5.93 8.13 -5.27
CA ASN A 78 6.04 9.33 -6.08
C ASN A 78 6.82 9.03 -7.37
N ASP A 79 6.89 9.99 -8.30
CA ASP A 79 7.52 9.79 -9.60
C ASP A 79 8.96 9.25 -9.52
N SER A 80 9.78 9.79 -8.61
CA SER A 80 11.17 9.32 -8.43
C SER A 80 11.23 7.87 -7.93
N ILE A 81 10.31 7.49 -7.04
CA ILE A 81 10.19 6.13 -6.53
C ILE A 81 9.70 5.18 -7.62
N ILE A 82 8.69 5.56 -8.40
CA ILE A 82 8.19 4.76 -9.52
C ILE A 82 9.27 4.59 -10.59
N ALA A 83 10.03 5.64 -10.91
CA ALA A 83 11.18 5.54 -11.82
C ALA A 83 12.24 4.57 -11.31
N ARG A 84 12.49 4.55 -9.99
CA ARG A 84 13.42 3.60 -9.37
C ARG A 84 12.88 2.17 -9.39
N TRP A 85 11.63 1.94 -9.01
CA TRP A 85 11.02 0.61 -8.97
C TRP A 85 10.87 -0.01 -10.36
N SER A 86 10.54 0.80 -11.36
CA SER A 86 10.45 0.36 -12.76
C SER A 86 11.80 0.12 -13.43
N SER A 87 12.92 0.38 -12.74
CA SER A 87 14.24 0.06 -13.28
C SER A 87 14.55 -1.44 -13.18
N GLY A 88 15.12 -2.03 -14.24
CA GLY A 88 15.44 -3.45 -14.28
C GLY A 88 14.20 -4.34 -14.20
N LYS A 89 14.19 -5.29 -13.26
CA LYS A 89 13.14 -6.33 -13.14
C LYS A 89 11.74 -5.77 -12.93
N GLY A 90 11.58 -4.65 -12.21
CA GLY A 90 10.26 -4.05 -12.02
C GLY A 90 9.65 -3.53 -13.33
N GLY A 91 10.48 -3.11 -14.29
CA GLY A 91 10.00 -2.77 -15.63
C GLY A 91 9.48 -3.98 -16.39
N ASP A 92 10.11 -5.16 -16.23
CA ASP A 92 9.66 -6.41 -16.84
C ASP A 92 8.35 -6.91 -16.22
N GLU A 93 8.23 -6.77 -14.90
CA GLU A 93 7.00 -7.02 -14.14
C GLU A 93 5.82 -6.18 -14.63
N LEU A 94 6.02 -4.86 -14.76
CA LEU A 94 4.99 -3.96 -15.31
C LEU A 94 4.57 -4.36 -16.72
N ARG A 95 5.55 -4.69 -17.60
CA ARG A 95 5.24 -5.17 -18.95
C ARG A 95 4.46 -6.47 -18.95
N ALA A 96 4.76 -7.39 -18.05
CA ALA A 96 4.00 -8.64 -17.91
C ALA A 96 2.55 -8.40 -17.45
N GLN A 97 2.29 -7.30 -16.73
CA GLN A 97 0.94 -6.85 -16.38
C GLN A 97 0.30 -5.94 -17.46
N GLY A 98 0.97 -5.72 -18.59
CA GLY A 98 0.47 -4.83 -19.64
C GLY A 98 0.54 -3.34 -19.31
N ILE A 99 1.31 -2.96 -18.27
CA ILE A 99 1.43 -1.58 -17.80
C ILE A 99 2.68 -0.95 -18.41
N ALA A 100 2.52 0.14 -19.16
CA ALA A 100 3.64 0.94 -19.62
C ALA A 100 4.14 1.86 -18.50
N VAL A 101 5.46 1.87 -18.28
CA VAL A 101 6.09 2.73 -17.26
C VAL A 101 5.76 4.21 -17.48
N ALA A 102 5.69 4.65 -18.73
CA ALA A 102 5.35 6.03 -19.06
C ALA A 102 3.93 6.40 -18.60
N ASP A 103 2.95 5.52 -18.82
CA ASP A 103 1.56 5.73 -18.42
C ASP A 103 1.43 5.73 -16.89
N LEU A 104 2.09 4.80 -16.21
CA LEU A 104 2.11 4.74 -14.75
C LEU A 104 2.72 6.00 -14.13
N ARG A 105 3.74 6.61 -14.77
CA ARG A 105 4.33 7.87 -14.32
C ARG A 105 3.40 9.07 -14.53
N ILE A 106 2.67 9.11 -15.65
CA ILE A 106 1.64 10.13 -15.90
C ILE A 106 0.53 10.02 -14.85
N GLU A 107 0.07 8.81 -14.57
CA GLU A 107 -0.93 8.55 -13.55
C GLU A 107 -0.41 8.93 -12.15
N THR A 108 0.84 8.57 -11.84
CA THR A 108 1.52 8.96 -10.60
C THR A 108 1.53 10.47 -10.41
N ALA A 109 1.87 11.24 -11.43
CA ALA A 109 1.88 12.70 -11.35
C ALA A 109 0.51 13.30 -10.99
N ARG A 110 -0.60 12.64 -11.38
CA ARG A 110 -1.97 13.05 -11.03
C ARG A 110 -2.33 12.62 -9.62
N ASN A 111 -2.12 11.35 -9.30
CA ASN A 111 -2.59 10.74 -8.07
C ASN A 111 -1.81 11.19 -6.82
N VAL A 112 -0.53 11.58 -6.96
CA VAL A 112 0.24 12.14 -5.83
C VAL A 112 -0.34 13.43 -5.27
N LEU A 113 -1.15 14.16 -6.03
CA LEU A 113 -1.83 15.37 -5.55
C LEU A 113 -2.85 15.02 -4.45
N THR A 114 -3.44 13.83 -4.52
CA THR A 114 -4.40 13.34 -3.51
C THR A 114 -3.73 12.42 -2.49
N SER A 115 -2.86 11.50 -2.94
CA SER A 115 -2.28 10.50 -2.04
C SER A 115 -1.30 11.09 -1.02
N ARG A 116 -0.61 12.19 -1.33
CA ARG A 116 0.32 12.84 -0.39
C ARG A 116 -0.38 13.41 0.86
N PRO A 117 -1.43 14.24 0.76
CA PRO A 117 -2.21 14.63 1.92
C PRO A 117 -2.80 13.44 2.70
N ASN A 118 -3.20 12.36 2.01
CA ASN A 118 -3.67 11.15 2.68
C ASN A 118 -2.54 10.48 3.47
N ALA A 119 -1.35 10.37 2.89
CA ALA A 119 -0.17 9.82 3.55
C ALA A 119 0.24 10.65 4.78
N SER A 120 0.18 11.98 4.70
CA SER A 120 0.41 12.85 5.87
C SER A 120 -0.58 12.56 6.99
N ARG A 121 -1.87 12.48 6.70
CA ARG A 121 -2.90 12.13 7.71
C ARG A 121 -2.64 10.77 8.36
N LEU A 122 -2.22 9.78 7.57
CA LEU A 122 -1.87 8.46 8.06
C LEU A 122 -0.67 8.50 9.02
N VAL A 123 0.36 9.27 8.67
CA VAL A 123 1.56 9.45 9.51
C VAL A 123 1.22 10.19 10.80
N ASP A 124 0.44 11.27 10.72
CA ASP A 124 0.01 12.05 11.89
C ASP A 124 -0.77 11.16 12.87
N TRP A 125 -1.74 10.39 12.36
CA TRP A 125 -2.47 9.42 13.16
C TRP A 125 -1.54 8.40 13.84
N TYR A 126 -0.57 7.86 13.12
CA TYR A 126 0.38 6.88 13.66
C TYR A 126 1.21 7.47 14.82
N VAL A 127 1.73 8.69 14.64
CA VAL A 127 2.51 9.38 15.68
C VAL A 127 1.64 9.63 16.93
N GLU A 128 0.42 10.11 16.75
CA GLU A 128 -0.47 10.49 17.85
C GLU A 128 -1.05 9.28 18.60
N HIS A 129 -1.42 8.21 17.89
CA HIS A 129 -2.25 7.13 18.45
C HIS A 129 -1.55 5.76 18.56
N VAL A 130 -0.38 5.61 17.95
CA VAL A 130 0.36 4.34 17.94
C VAL A 130 1.70 4.46 18.65
N VAL A 131 2.44 5.55 18.46
CA VAL A 131 3.72 5.77 19.15
C VAL A 131 3.51 6.37 20.55
N GLY A 132 2.54 7.28 20.70
CA GLY A 132 2.26 7.96 21.96
C GLY A 132 1.43 7.18 23.00
N SER A 133 0.93 5.98 22.64
CA SER A 133 0.04 5.15 23.47
C SER A 133 0.79 4.20 24.39
#